data_AF-P64772-F1
#
_entry.id   AF-P64772-F1
#
_cell.length_a   1.000
_cell.length_b   1.000
_cell.length_c   1.000
_cell.angle_alpha   90.00
_cell.angle_beta   90.00
_cell.angle_gamma   90.00
#
_symmetry.space_group_name_H-M   'P 1'
#
loop_
_entity.id
_entity.type
_entity.pdbx_description
1 polymer ?
#
loop_
_entity_poly.entity_id
_entity_poly.type
_entity_poly.pdbx_seq_one_letter_code
_entity_poly.pdbx_strand_id
1 'polypeptide(L)'
;MNRVSASADDRAAGARPARDLVRVAFGPGVVALGIIAAVTLLQLLIANSDMTGAWGAIASMWLGVHLVPISIGGRALGVMPLLPVLLMVWATARSTARATSPQSSGLVVRWVVASALGGPLLMAAIALAVIHDASSVVTELQTPSALRAFTSVLVVHSVGAATGVWSRVGRRALAATALPDWLHDSMRAAAAGVLALLGLSGVVTAGSLVVHWATMQELYGITDSIFGQFSLTVLSVLYAPNVIVGTSAIAVGSSAHIGFATFSSFAVLGGDIPALPILAAAPTPPLGPAWVALLIVGASSGVAVGQQCARRALPFVAAMAKLLVAAVAGALVMAVLGYGGGGRLGNFGDVGVDEGALVLGVLFWFTFVGWVTVVIAGGISRRPKRLRPAPPVELDADESSPPVDMFDGAASEQPPASVAEDVPPSHDDIANGLKAPTADDEALPLSDEPPPRAD
;
A
#
# COMPACT_ATOMS: atom_id res chain seq x y z
N MET A 1 0.48 2.96 -51.48
CA MET A 1 -0.14 2.17 -50.38
C MET A 1 0.41 2.50 -48.97
N ASN A 2 1.22 3.56 -48.76
CA ASN A 2 1.84 3.88 -47.45
C ASN A 2 1.01 4.70 -46.43
N ARG A 3 -0.15 5.26 -46.81
CA ARG A 3 -0.96 6.05 -45.85
C ARG A 3 -1.81 5.21 -44.89
N VAL A 4 -2.08 3.94 -45.22
CA VAL A 4 -2.91 3.07 -44.39
C VAL A 4 -2.13 2.56 -43.18
N SER A 5 -0.83 2.23 -43.35
CA SER A 5 0.03 1.75 -42.27
C SER A 5 0.27 2.82 -41.20
N ALA A 6 0.57 4.07 -41.59
CA ALA A 6 0.76 5.16 -40.62
C ALA A 6 -0.48 5.40 -39.75
N SER A 7 -1.69 5.36 -40.33
CA SER A 7 -2.93 5.50 -39.54
C SER A 7 -3.19 4.33 -38.59
N ALA A 8 -2.73 3.12 -38.96
CA ALA A 8 -2.87 1.94 -38.11
C ALA A 8 -1.87 1.99 -36.95
N ASP A 9 -0.65 2.44 -37.21
CA ASP A 9 0.40 2.61 -36.19
C ASP A 9 0.07 3.74 -35.20
N ASP A 10 -0.48 4.87 -35.66
CA ASP A 10 -0.93 5.95 -34.78
C ASP A 10 -2.13 5.53 -33.90
N ARG A 11 -3.08 4.77 -34.47
CA ARG A 11 -4.20 4.20 -33.68
C ARG A 11 -3.68 3.18 -32.67
N ALA A 12 -2.71 2.35 -33.06
CA ALA A 12 -2.12 1.36 -32.16
C ALA A 12 -1.30 2.02 -31.04
N ALA A 13 -0.57 3.10 -31.33
CA ALA A 13 0.20 3.87 -30.37
C ALA A 13 -0.71 4.63 -29.38
N GLY A 14 -1.82 5.22 -29.84
CA GLY A 14 -2.80 5.88 -28.97
C GLY A 14 -3.63 4.92 -28.10
N ALA A 15 -3.89 3.71 -28.58
CA ALA A 15 -4.68 2.72 -27.85
C ALA A 15 -3.96 2.12 -26.63
N ARG A 16 -2.62 2.00 -26.66
CA ARG A 16 -1.84 1.42 -25.55
C ARG A 16 -1.94 2.27 -24.26
N PRO A 17 -1.72 3.60 -24.28
CA PRO A 17 -1.93 4.46 -23.10
C PRO A 17 -3.36 4.37 -22.56
N ALA A 18 -4.38 4.43 -23.43
CA ALA A 18 -5.78 4.40 -23.01
C ALA A 18 -6.14 3.10 -22.28
N ARG A 19 -5.73 1.94 -22.80
CA ARG A 19 -5.97 0.64 -22.16
C ARG A 19 -5.32 0.54 -20.79
N ASP A 20 -4.11 1.06 -20.62
CA ASP A 20 -3.42 1.03 -19.34
C ASP A 20 -4.06 1.96 -18.32
N LEU A 21 -4.54 3.13 -18.73
CA LEU A 21 -5.32 4.03 -17.87
C LEU A 21 -6.64 3.39 -17.41
N VAL A 22 -7.36 2.72 -18.31
CA VAL A 22 -8.60 1.98 -17.95
C VAL A 22 -8.31 0.84 -16.96
N ARG A 23 -7.21 0.10 -17.15
CA ARG A 23 -6.78 -0.95 -16.20
C ARG A 23 -6.42 -0.37 -14.83
N VAL A 24 -5.76 0.79 -14.79
CA VAL A 24 -5.47 1.49 -13.54
C VAL A 24 -6.77 1.95 -12.86
N ALA A 25 -7.73 2.46 -13.63
CA ALA A 25 -8.99 2.97 -13.11
C ALA A 25 -9.89 1.88 -12.51
N PHE A 26 -10.06 0.76 -13.21
CA PHE A 26 -11.06 -0.25 -12.82
C PHE A 26 -10.47 -1.56 -12.33
N GLY A 27 -9.20 -1.86 -12.61
CA GLY A 27 -8.59 -3.17 -12.34
C GLY A 27 -8.75 -3.64 -10.90
N PRO A 28 -8.19 -2.92 -9.90
CA PRO A 28 -8.34 -3.29 -8.49
C PRO A 28 -9.80 -3.37 -8.04
N GLY A 29 -10.61 -2.36 -8.41
CA GLY A 29 -12.01 -2.26 -7.99
C GLY A 29 -12.90 -3.37 -8.53
N VAL A 30 -12.76 -3.72 -9.81
CA VAL A 30 -13.54 -4.78 -10.48
C VAL A 30 -13.11 -6.16 -9.99
N VAL A 31 -11.81 -6.41 -9.78
CA VAL A 31 -11.34 -7.68 -9.21
C VAL A 31 -11.91 -7.85 -7.79
N ALA A 32 -11.86 -6.82 -6.95
CA ALA A 32 -12.45 -6.87 -5.62
C ALA A 32 -13.97 -7.12 -5.69
N LEU A 33 -14.69 -6.42 -6.57
CA LEU A 33 -16.12 -6.62 -6.77
C LEU A 33 -16.46 -8.05 -7.18
N GLY A 34 -15.68 -8.65 -8.09
CA GLY A 34 -15.87 -10.05 -8.52
C GLY A 34 -15.67 -11.05 -7.38
N ILE A 35 -14.63 -10.86 -6.55
CA ILE A 35 -14.40 -11.70 -5.37
C ILE A 35 -15.54 -11.55 -4.35
N ILE A 36 -15.96 -10.31 -4.07
CA ILE A 36 -17.06 -10.02 -3.15
C ILE A 36 -18.34 -10.67 -3.65
N ALA A 37 -18.67 -10.52 -4.94
CA ALA A 37 -19.84 -11.15 -5.54
C ALA A 37 -19.81 -12.67 -5.37
N ALA A 38 -18.69 -13.32 -5.72
CA ALA A 38 -18.55 -14.78 -5.57
C ALA A 38 -18.74 -15.24 -4.12
N VAL A 39 -18.07 -14.58 -3.15
CA VAL A 39 -18.18 -14.93 -1.73
C VAL A 39 -19.59 -14.67 -1.20
N THR A 40 -20.20 -13.53 -1.54
CA THR A 40 -21.55 -13.18 -1.08
C THR A 40 -22.58 -14.19 -1.55
N LEU A 41 -22.55 -14.52 -2.84
CA LEU A 41 -23.49 -15.47 -3.44
C LEU A 41 -23.30 -16.88 -2.87
N LEU A 42 -22.04 -17.29 -2.63
CA LEU A 42 -21.74 -18.54 -1.96
C LEU A 42 -22.29 -18.57 -0.53
N GLN A 43 -22.17 -17.47 0.23
CA GLN A 43 -22.69 -17.42 1.60
C GLN A 43 -24.22 -17.46 1.63
N LEU A 44 -24.88 -16.74 0.73
CA LEU A 44 -26.35 -16.79 0.61
C LEU A 44 -26.83 -18.19 0.24
N LEU A 45 -26.13 -18.86 -0.68
CA LEU A 45 -26.43 -20.24 -1.08
C LEU A 45 -26.31 -21.20 0.11
N ILE A 46 -25.21 -21.13 0.85
CA ILE A 46 -24.95 -22.03 1.99
C ILE A 46 -25.91 -21.76 3.14
N ALA A 47 -26.28 -20.50 3.35
CA ALA A 47 -27.29 -20.11 4.33
C ALA A 47 -28.73 -20.42 3.86
N ASN A 48 -28.92 -21.00 2.67
CA ASN A 48 -30.23 -21.21 2.03
C ASN A 48 -31.10 -19.94 2.10
N SER A 49 -30.49 -18.79 1.89
CA SER A 49 -31.12 -17.47 1.97
C SER A 49 -31.61 -17.03 0.61
N ASP A 50 -32.68 -16.22 0.60
CA ASP A 50 -33.17 -15.61 -0.63
C ASP A 50 -32.11 -14.71 -1.25
N MET A 51 -32.07 -14.66 -2.59
CA MET A 51 -31.17 -13.75 -3.32
C MET A 51 -31.66 -12.29 -3.32
N THR A 52 -32.79 -12.02 -2.67
CA THR A 52 -33.35 -10.68 -2.48
C THR A 52 -32.35 -9.83 -1.69
N GLY A 53 -31.91 -8.71 -2.28
CA GLY A 53 -30.92 -7.82 -1.67
C GLY A 53 -29.46 -8.23 -1.89
N ALA A 54 -29.16 -9.31 -2.63
CA ALA A 54 -27.79 -9.73 -2.93
C ALA A 54 -26.96 -8.60 -3.57
N TRP A 55 -27.54 -7.84 -4.50
CA TRP A 55 -26.88 -6.68 -5.11
C TRP A 55 -26.55 -5.58 -4.10
N GLY A 56 -27.48 -5.29 -3.18
CA GLY A 56 -27.27 -4.35 -2.08
C GLY A 56 -26.13 -4.81 -1.17
N ALA A 57 -26.11 -6.09 -0.80
CA ALA A 57 -25.05 -6.67 0.02
C ALA A 57 -23.67 -6.60 -0.67
N ILE A 58 -23.58 -6.96 -1.95
CA ILE A 58 -22.34 -6.88 -2.75
C ILE A 58 -21.83 -5.44 -2.82
N ALA A 59 -22.72 -4.47 -3.11
CA ALA A 59 -22.37 -3.07 -3.18
C ALA A 59 -21.93 -2.51 -1.80
N SER A 60 -22.64 -2.88 -0.72
CA SER A 60 -22.27 -2.50 0.65
C SER A 60 -20.92 -3.07 1.05
N MET A 61 -20.64 -4.34 0.75
CA MET A 61 -19.33 -4.95 1.02
C MET A 61 -18.20 -4.30 0.21
N TRP A 62 -18.45 -3.92 -1.04
CA TRP A 62 -17.46 -3.19 -1.84
C TRP A 62 -17.11 -1.82 -1.23
N LEU A 63 -18.10 -1.10 -0.69
CA LEU A 63 -17.85 0.10 0.10
C LEU A 63 -17.17 -0.22 1.44
N GLY A 64 -17.49 -1.35 2.07
CA GLY A 64 -16.85 -1.84 3.30
C GLY A 64 -15.35 -2.09 3.13
N VAL A 65 -14.90 -2.56 1.96
CA VAL A 65 -13.45 -2.65 1.60
C VAL A 65 -12.75 -1.30 1.66
N HIS A 66 -13.49 -0.19 1.54
CA HIS A 66 -12.98 1.17 1.64
C HIS A 66 -13.25 1.81 3.01
N LEU A 67 -13.55 1.01 4.04
CA LEU A 67 -13.82 1.47 5.41
C LEU A 67 -15.07 2.37 5.52
N VAL A 68 -16.05 2.17 4.64
CA VAL A 68 -17.36 2.81 4.76
C VAL A 68 -18.21 2.00 5.75
N PRO A 69 -18.72 2.61 6.83
CA PRO A 69 -19.53 1.89 7.81
C PRO A 69 -20.85 1.45 7.16
N ILE A 70 -21.28 0.25 7.52
CA ILE A 70 -22.55 -0.32 7.08
C ILE A 70 -23.49 -0.33 8.28
N SER A 71 -24.71 0.17 8.14
CA SER A 71 -25.70 0.15 9.22
C SER A 71 -26.85 -0.78 8.87
N ILE A 72 -27.12 -1.72 9.78
CA ILE A 72 -28.18 -2.72 9.65
C ILE A 72 -29.09 -2.61 10.87
N GLY A 73 -30.39 -2.37 10.67
CA GLY A 73 -31.36 -2.23 11.77
C GLY A 73 -30.97 -1.14 12.79
N GLY A 74 -30.35 -0.04 12.32
CA GLY A 74 -29.88 1.06 13.17
C GLY A 74 -28.58 0.80 13.93
N ARG A 75 -27.98 -0.39 13.81
CA ARG A 75 -26.68 -0.72 14.41
C ARG A 75 -25.57 -0.55 13.37
N ALA A 76 -24.60 0.31 13.70
CA ALA A 76 -23.46 0.58 12.82
C ALA A 76 -22.38 -0.50 12.97
N LEU A 77 -21.97 -1.09 11.85
CA LEU A 77 -20.76 -1.89 11.68
C LEU A 77 -19.71 -1.01 11.00
N GLY A 78 -18.95 -0.29 11.82
CA GLY A 78 -17.90 0.63 11.42
C GLY A 78 -16.48 0.08 11.58
N VAL A 79 -16.28 -0.96 12.39
CA VAL A 79 -14.98 -1.64 12.55
C VAL A 79 -14.79 -2.60 11.39
N MET A 80 -14.32 -2.09 10.26
CA MET A 80 -14.09 -2.90 9.07
C MET A 80 -12.74 -3.64 9.17
N PRO A 81 -12.63 -4.85 8.61
CA PRO A 81 -11.36 -5.55 8.55
C PRO A 81 -10.36 -4.76 7.71
N LEU A 82 -9.15 -4.60 8.22
CA LEU A 82 -8.09 -3.82 7.57
C LEU A 82 -7.46 -4.58 6.40
N LEU A 83 -7.51 -5.92 6.37
CA LEU A 83 -6.84 -6.68 5.31
C LEU A 83 -7.38 -6.33 3.89
N PRO A 84 -8.70 -6.29 3.64
CA PRO A 84 -9.23 -5.88 2.33
C PRO A 84 -8.79 -4.48 1.89
N VAL A 85 -8.81 -3.48 2.79
CA VAL A 85 -8.39 -2.12 2.42
C VAL A 85 -6.89 -2.07 2.11
N LEU A 86 -6.06 -2.79 2.87
CA LEU A 86 -4.63 -2.87 2.63
C LEU A 86 -4.32 -3.55 1.28
N LEU A 87 -5.07 -4.60 0.92
CA LEU A 87 -4.98 -5.23 -0.40
C LEU A 87 -5.42 -4.29 -1.52
N MET A 88 -6.45 -3.46 -1.30
CA MET A 88 -6.91 -2.45 -2.26
C MET A 88 -5.85 -1.35 -2.47
N VAL A 89 -5.25 -0.85 -1.38
CA VAL A 89 -4.13 0.10 -1.44
C VAL A 89 -2.95 -0.50 -2.20
N TRP A 90 -2.57 -1.75 -1.88
CA TRP A 90 -1.48 -2.46 -2.57
C TRP A 90 -1.77 -2.67 -4.06
N ALA A 91 -2.97 -3.10 -4.43
CA ALA A 91 -3.37 -3.34 -5.81
C ALA A 91 -3.38 -2.03 -6.62
N THR A 92 -3.85 -0.94 -6.02
CA THR A 92 -3.83 0.41 -6.62
C THR A 92 -2.39 0.88 -6.81
N ALA A 93 -1.54 0.76 -5.77
CA ALA A 93 -0.13 1.13 -5.84
C ALA A 93 0.63 0.32 -6.91
N ARG A 94 0.38 -0.98 -7.01
CA ARG A 94 0.97 -1.84 -8.04
C ARG A 94 0.53 -1.43 -9.44
N SER A 95 -0.75 -1.08 -9.60
CA SER A 95 -1.31 -0.69 -10.89
C SER A 95 -0.75 0.65 -11.36
N THR A 96 -0.70 1.66 -10.50
CA THR A 96 -0.11 2.97 -10.82
C THR A 96 1.40 2.90 -11.04
N ALA A 97 2.11 2.09 -10.25
CA ALA A 97 3.55 1.85 -10.43
C ALA A 97 3.89 1.10 -11.73
N ARG A 98 2.96 0.31 -12.29
CA ARG A 98 3.14 -0.36 -13.60
C ARG A 98 2.85 0.58 -14.77
N ALA A 99 1.91 1.50 -14.60
CA ALA A 99 1.59 2.52 -15.60
C ALA A 99 2.56 3.73 -15.59
N THR A 100 3.49 3.78 -14.64
CA THR A 100 4.46 4.87 -14.48
C THR A 100 5.89 4.36 -14.63
N SER A 101 6.66 4.97 -15.54
CA SER A 101 8.11 4.76 -15.66
C SER A 101 8.89 5.84 -14.89
N PRO A 102 10.16 5.60 -14.50
CA PRO A 102 10.99 6.64 -13.89
C PRO A 102 11.11 7.91 -14.74
N GLN A 103 11.06 7.79 -16.07
CA GLN A 103 11.15 8.88 -17.05
C GLN A 103 9.78 9.46 -17.47
N SER A 104 8.67 8.97 -16.93
CA SER A 104 7.32 9.41 -17.33
C SER A 104 7.15 10.93 -17.17
N SER A 105 6.58 11.58 -18.19
CA SER A 105 6.30 13.02 -18.15
C SER A 105 5.27 13.35 -17.06
N GLY A 106 5.28 14.60 -16.58
CA GLY A 106 4.34 15.05 -15.55
C GLY A 106 2.87 14.90 -15.97
N LEU A 107 2.57 15.05 -17.26
CA LEU A 107 1.24 14.83 -17.81
C LEU A 107 0.79 13.37 -17.69
N VAL A 108 1.66 12.42 -18.02
CA VAL A 108 1.37 10.98 -17.89
C VAL A 108 1.10 10.61 -16.43
N VAL A 109 1.94 11.09 -15.51
CA VAL A 109 1.74 10.85 -14.06
C VAL A 109 0.39 11.40 -13.60
N ARG A 110 0.00 12.62 -14.04
CA ARG A 110 -1.31 13.21 -13.71
C ARG A 110 -2.47 12.38 -14.25
N TRP A 111 -2.39 11.84 -15.46
CA TRP A 111 -3.42 10.97 -16.02
C TRP A 111 -3.52 9.62 -15.31
N VAL A 112 -2.39 9.03 -14.90
CA VAL A 112 -2.38 7.79 -14.09
C VAL A 112 -3.06 8.02 -12.75
N VAL A 113 -2.72 9.12 -12.05
CA VAL A 113 -3.37 9.49 -10.78
C VAL A 113 -4.86 9.77 -11.01
N ALA A 114 -5.23 10.59 -12.00
CA ALA A 114 -6.63 10.89 -12.31
C ALA A 114 -7.44 9.63 -12.61
N SER A 115 -6.85 8.66 -13.33
CA SER A 115 -7.49 7.38 -13.64
C SER A 115 -7.67 6.53 -12.38
N ALA A 116 -6.63 6.43 -11.53
CA ALA A 116 -6.66 5.67 -10.28
C ALA A 116 -7.69 6.20 -9.27
N LEU A 117 -8.08 7.47 -9.37
CA LEU A 117 -9.10 8.08 -8.53
C LEU A 117 -10.48 8.04 -9.22
N GLY A 118 -10.56 8.36 -10.50
CA GLY A 118 -11.82 8.52 -11.23
C GLY A 118 -12.61 7.22 -11.36
N GLY A 119 -11.96 6.10 -11.71
CA GLY A 119 -12.62 4.80 -11.86
C GLY A 119 -13.31 4.33 -10.58
N PRO A 120 -12.61 4.28 -9.44
CA PRO A 120 -13.21 3.86 -8.16
C PRO A 120 -14.27 4.82 -7.66
N LEU A 121 -14.14 6.13 -7.90
CA LEU A 121 -15.20 7.09 -7.56
C LEU A 121 -16.48 6.84 -8.38
N LEU A 122 -16.36 6.53 -9.67
CA LEU A 122 -17.50 6.11 -10.48
C LEU A 122 -18.14 4.82 -9.93
N MET A 123 -17.32 3.83 -9.57
CA MET A 123 -17.81 2.59 -8.95
C MET A 123 -18.52 2.86 -7.61
N ALA A 124 -18.01 3.79 -6.80
CA ALA A 124 -18.63 4.19 -5.55
C ALA A 124 -20.00 4.84 -5.78
N ALA A 125 -20.14 5.69 -6.81
CA ALA A 125 -21.43 6.27 -7.19
C ALA A 125 -22.45 5.20 -7.59
N ILE A 126 -22.02 4.22 -8.40
CA ILE A 126 -22.85 3.07 -8.80
C ILE A 126 -23.24 2.25 -7.57
N ALA A 127 -22.29 1.93 -6.69
CA ALA A 127 -22.56 1.16 -5.48
C ALA A 127 -23.56 1.87 -4.56
N LEU A 128 -23.43 3.19 -4.36
CA LEU A 128 -24.40 3.97 -3.59
C LEU A 128 -25.79 3.94 -4.22
N ALA A 129 -25.89 4.06 -5.55
CA ALA A 129 -27.17 3.98 -6.25
C ALA A 129 -27.82 2.59 -6.08
N VAL A 130 -27.04 1.52 -6.20
CA VAL A 130 -27.51 0.13 -5.98
C VAL A 130 -27.97 -0.09 -4.54
N ILE A 131 -27.24 0.41 -3.54
CA ILE A 131 -27.63 0.29 -2.13
C ILE A 131 -28.91 1.09 -1.86
N HIS A 132 -29.02 2.29 -2.43
CA HIS A 132 -30.20 3.11 -2.28
C HIS A 132 -31.45 2.42 -2.83
N ASP A 133 -31.35 1.86 -4.04
CA ASP A 133 -32.41 1.05 -4.64
C ASP A 133 -32.74 -0.18 -3.78
N ALA A 134 -31.73 -0.94 -3.34
CA ALA A 134 -31.92 -2.11 -2.48
C ALA A 134 -32.56 -1.79 -1.12
N SER A 135 -32.31 -0.60 -0.55
CA SER A 135 -32.89 -0.17 0.72
C SER A 135 -34.41 0.07 0.66
N SER A 136 -34.98 0.18 -0.55
CA SER A 136 -36.44 0.25 -0.72
C SER A 136 -37.13 -1.10 -0.48
N VAL A 137 -36.40 -2.21 -0.68
CA VAL A 137 -36.89 -3.59 -0.49
C VAL A 137 -36.42 -4.15 0.84
N VAL A 138 -35.14 -3.92 1.19
CA VAL A 138 -34.52 -4.37 2.45
C VAL A 138 -34.42 -3.17 3.39
N THR A 139 -35.50 -2.90 4.11
CA THR A 139 -35.64 -1.70 4.94
C THR A 139 -34.69 -1.65 6.14
N GLU A 140 -34.12 -2.78 6.54
CA GLU A 140 -33.07 -2.82 7.57
C GLU A 140 -31.73 -2.28 7.09
N LEU A 141 -31.47 -2.31 5.77
CA LEU A 141 -30.24 -1.80 5.17
C LEU A 141 -30.33 -0.29 4.98
N GLN A 142 -29.45 0.46 5.62
CA GLN A 142 -29.41 1.92 5.48
C GLN A 142 -28.40 2.35 4.42
N THR A 143 -28.79 3.30 3.56
CA THR A 143 -27.86 3.91 2.60
C THR A 143 -26.77 4.69 3.35
N PRO A 144 -25.48 4.38 3.16
CA PRO A 144 -24.39 5.13 3.78
C PRO A 144 -24.37 6.59 3.31
N SER A 145 -23.78 7.48 4.11
CA SER A 145 -23.63 8.88 3.68
C SER A 145 -22.70 8.98 2.47
N ALA A 146 -23.20 9.59 1.38
CA ALA A 146 -22.47 9.70 0.12
C ALA A 146 -21.11 10.39 0.30
N LEU A 147 -21.07 11.47 1.07
CA LEU A 147 -19.82 12.20 1.36
C LEU A 147 -18.77 11.28 2.03
N ARG A 148 -19.17 10.48 3.01
CA ARG A 148 -18.26 9.55 3.68
C ARG A 148 -17.79 8.46 2.71
N ALA A 149 -18.70 7.88 1.93
CA ALA A 149 -18.35 6.87 0.94
C ALA A 149 -17.34 7.38 -0.10
N PHE A 150 -17.59 8.54 -0.71
CA PHE A 150 -16.66 9.15 -1.67
C PHE A 150 -15.32 9.52 -1.02
N THR A 151 -15.33 10.07 0.20
CA THR A 151 -14.09 10.45 0.90
C THR A 151 -13.25 9.22 1.24
N SER A 152 -13.87 8.17 1.77
CA SER A 152 -13.24 6.88 2.05
C SER A 152 -12.56 6.28 0.81
N VAL A 153 -13.30 6.17 -0.30
CA VAL A 153 -12.78 5.65 -1.57
C VAL A 153 -11.64 6.53 -2.10
N LEU A 154 -11.82 7.85 -2.06
CA LEU A 154 -10.79 8.80 -2.48
C LEU A 154 -9.51 8.64 -1.65
N VAL A 155 -9.60 8.54 -0.33
CA VAL A 155 -8.44 8.38 0.56
C VAL A 155 -7.70 7.08 0.26
N VAL A 156 -8.40 5.95 0.19
CA VAL A 156 -7.80 4.62 -0.07
C VAL A 156 -7.05 4.62 -1.40
N HIS A 157 -7.69 5.10 -2.47
CA HIS A 157 -7.06 5.15 -3.78
C HIS A 157 -6.01 6.23 -3.91
N SER A 158 -6.11 7.34 -3.17
CA SER A 158 -5.05 8.37 -3.11
C SER A 158 -3.79 7.83 -2.44
N VAL A 159 -3.92 7.11 -1.32
CA VAL A 159 -2.79 6.47 -0.63
C VAL A 159 -2.13 5.45 -1.57
N GLY A 160 -2.92 4.57 -2.20
CA GLY A 160 -2.44 3.62 -3.20
C GLY A 160 -1.73 4.31 -4.37
N ALA A 161 -2.38 5.28 -5.01
CA ALA A 161 -1.84 6.00 -6.16
C ALA A 161 -0.54 6.75 -5.80
N ALA A 162 -0.52 7.46 -4.68
CA ALA A 162 0.66 8.17 -4.19
C ALA A 162 1.82 7.20 -3.91
N THR A 163 1.57 6.08 -3.23
CA THR A 163 2.60 5.07 -2.93
C THR A 163 3.18 4.46 -4.21
N GLY A 164 2.31 4.10 -5.17
CA GLY A 164 2.74 3.52 -6.43
C GLY A 164 3.53 4.48 -7.31
N VAL A 165 3.05 5.72 -7.47
CA VAL A 165 3.76 6.76 -8.24
C VAL A 165 5.07 7.14 -7.56
N TRP A 166 5.06 7.36 -6.24
CA TRP A 166 6.27 7.70 -5.47
C TRP A 166 7.36 6.63 -5.62
N SER A 167 6.99 5.34 -5.66
CA SER A 167 7.96 4.25 -5.85
C SER A 167 8.75 4.33 -7.17
N ARG A 168 8.21 5.02 -8.19
CA ARG A 168 8.80 5.13 -9.53
C ARG A 168 9.47 6.48 -9.76
N VAL A 169 8.79 7.57 -9.43
CA VAL A 169 9.25 8.93 -9.72
C VAL A 169 9.71 9.71 -8.50
N GLY A 170 9.54 9.19 -7.28
CA GLY A 170 9.82 9.92 -6.03
C GLY A 170 11.24 10.44 -5.92
N ARG A 171 12.25 9.66 -6.33
CA ARG A 171 13.66 10.12 -6.35
C ARG A 171 13.88 11.27 -7.32
N ARG A 172 13.32 11.19 -8.53
CA ARG A 172 13.43 12.25 -9.56
C ARG A 172 12.66 13.50 -9.13
N ALA A 173 11.46 13.30 -8.59
CA ALA A 173 10.65 14.39 -8.06
C ALA A 173 11.38 15.11 -6.92
N LEU A 174 12.00 14.37 -6.00
CA LEU A 174 12.79 14.94 -4.92
C LEU A 174 14.02 15.68 -5.45
N ALA A 175 14.74 15.12 -6.42
CA ALA A 175 15.89 15.77 -7.05
C ALA A 175 15.53 17.06 -7.82
N ALA A 176 14.27 17.20 -8.25
CA ALA A 176 13.76 18.43 -8.87
C ALA A 176 13.31 19.50 -7.84
N THR A 177 13.35 19.18 -6.54
CA THR A 177 13.00 20.11 -5.46
C THR A 177 14.25 20.55 -4.68
N ALA A 178 14.17 21.67 -3.96
CA ALA A 178 15.23 22.12 -3.06
C ALA A 178 15.30 21.33 -1.73
N LEU A 179 14.60 20.18 -1.63
CA LEU A 179 14.55 19.38 -0.42
C LEU A 179 15.84 18.57 -0.23
N PRO A 180 16.25 18.25 1.00
CA PRO A 180 17.46 17.49 1.24
C PRO A 180 17.41 16.07 0.69
N ASP A 181 18.52 15.61 0.11
CA ASP A 181 18.64 14.25 -0.47
C ASP A 181 18.32 13.12 0.52
N TRP A 182 18.56 13.35 1.82
CA TRP A 182 18.31 12.35 2.86
C TRP A 182 16.82 12.11 3.14
N LEU A 183 15.90 12.93 2.60
CA LEU A 183 14.46 12.79 2.85
C LEU A 183 13.92 11.45 2.35
N HIS A 184 14.39 10.97 1.20
CA HIS A 184 14.02 9.64 0.71
C HIS A 184 14.48 8.54 1.69
N ASP A 185 15.65 8.69 2.29
CA ASP A 185 16.16 7.73 3.28
C ASP A 185 15.33 7.75 4.58
N SER A 186 14.78 8.91 4.97
CA SER A 186 13.83 9.00 6.08
C SER A 186 12.57 8.19 5.83
N MET A 187 12.03 8.18 4.60
CA MET A 187 10.86 7.36 4.27
C MET A 187 11.17 5.86 4.36
N ARG A 188 12.37 5.44 3.96
CA ARG A 188 12.83 4.05 4.14
C ARG A 188 12.97 3.69 5.62
N ALA A 189 13.46 4.62 6.44
CA ALA A 189 13.57 4.43 7.89
C ALA A 189 12.20 4.34 8.58
N ALA A 190 11.26 5.19 8.19
CA ALA A 190 9.87 5.12 8.64
C ALA A 190 9.25 3.75 8.29
N ALA A 191 9.38 3.32 7.03
CA ALA A 191 8.87 2.03 6.58
C ALA A 191 9.51 0.85 7.35
N ALA A 192 10.83 0.88 7.59
CA ALA A 192 11.51 -0.15 8.37
C ALA A 192 11.01 -0.21 9.81
N GLY A 193 10.82 0.93 10.46
CA GLY A 193 10.27 1.01 11.82
C GLY A 193 8.85 0.50 11.92
N VAL A 194 7.97 0.97 11.04
CA VAL A 194 6.56 0.54 11.00
C VAL A 194 6.44 -0.96 10.72
N LEU A 195 7.19 -1.48 9.74
CA LEU A 195 7.22 -2.92 9.44
C LEU A 195 7.79 -3.74 10.60
N ALA A 196 8.83 -3.24 11.30
CA ALA A 196 9.37 -3.90 12.48
C ALA A 196 8.34 -3.94 13.61
N LEU A 197 7.66 -2.82 13.88
CA LEU A 197 6.61 -2.74 14.90
C LEU A 197 5.46 -3.70 14.60
N LEU A 198 4.85 -3.58 13.41
CA LEU A 198 3.75 -4.43 12.99
C LEU A 198 4.15 -5.91 12.91
N GLY A 199 5.36 -6.20 12.41
CA GLY A 199 5.87 -7.56 12.28
C GLY A 199 6.09 -8.22 13.64
N LEU A 200 6.74 -7.54 14.57
CA LEU A 200 6.95 -8.03 15.93
C LEU A 200 5.63 -8.15 16.71
N SER A 201 4.72 -7.18 16.57
CA SER A 201 3.37 -7.29 17.13
C SER A 201 2.55 -8.43 16.51
N GLY A 202 2.78 -8.75 15.24
CA GLY A 202 2.25 -9.95 14.58
C GLY A 202 2.78 -11.25 15.21
N VAL A 203 4.08 -11.31 15.50
CA VAL A 203 4.68 -12.45 16.23
C VAL A 203 4.08 -12.58 17.63
N VAL A 204 3.90 -11.48 18.37
CA VAL A 204 3.25 -11.49 19.69
C VAL A 204 1.80 -11.97 19.58
N THR A 205 1.06 -11.49 18.58
CA THR A 205 -0.33 -11.92 18.34
C THR A 205 -0.40 -13.42 18.07
N ALA A 206 0.45 -13.94 17.19
CA ALA A 206 0.51 -15.37 16.88
C ALA A 206 0.92 -16.20 18.10
N GLY A 207 1.94 -15.76 18.85
CA GLY A 207 2.35 -16.41 20.10
C GLY A 207 1.24 -16.43 21.14
N SER A 208 0.47 -15.34 21.25
CA SER A 208 -0.70 -15.26 22.13
C SER A 208 -1.78 -16.28 21.73
N LEU A 209 -2.08 -16.45 20.44
CA LEU A 209 -3.04 -17.48 19.98
C LEU A 209 -2.60 -18.91 20.32
N VAL A 210 -1.30 -19.20 20.25
CA VAL A 210 -0.75 -20.51 20.62
C VAL A 210 -0.90 -20.76 22.13
N VAL A 211 -0.60 -19.75 22.96
CA VAL A 211 -0.75 -19.84 24.42
C VAL A 211 -2.22 -19.97 24.82
N HIS A 212 -3.12 -19.21 24.18
CA HIS A 212 -4.55 -19.19 24.45
C HIS A 212 -5.35 -20.10 23.51
N TRP A 213 -4.75 -21.23 23.09
CA TRP A 213 -5.36 -22.16 22.14
C TRP A 213 -6.73 -22.68 22.63
N ALA A 214 -6.84 -22.99 23.92
CA ALA A 214 -8.10 -23.45 24.52
C ALA A 214 -9.22 -22.40 24.38
N THR A 215 -8.93 -21.14 24.71
CA THR A 215 -9.87 -20.03 24.52
C THR A 215 -10.23 -19.83 23.06
N MET A 216 -9.25 -19.91 22.16
CA MET A 216 -9.51 -19.83 20.72
C MET A 216 -10.46 -20.94 20.26
N GLN A 217 -10.30 -22.18 20.76
CA GLN A 217 -11.18 -23.31 20.45
C GLN A 217 -12.59 -23.09 20.99
N GLU A 218 -12.74 -22.54 22.20
CA GLU A 218 -14.04 -22.16 22.78
C GLU A 218 -14.75 -21.11 21.92
N LEU A 219 -14.02 -20.13 21.39
CA LEU A 219 -14.58 -19.09 20.51
C LEU A 219 -15.07 -19.65 19.17
N TYR A 220 -14.49 -20.74 18.66
CA TYR A 220 -15.05 -21.45 17.51
C TYR A 220 -16.36 -22.19 17.83
N GLY A 221 -16.61 -22.49 19.11
CA GLY A 221 -17.81 -23.19 19.59
C GLY A 221 -19.12 -22.42 19.45
N ILE A 222 -19.11 -21.18 18.95
CA ILE A 222 -20.34 -20.44 18.62
C ILE A 222 -21.10 -21.01 17.41
N THR A 223 -20.47 -21.94 16.68
CA THR A 223 -21.06 -22.59 15.52
C THR A 223 -20.72 -24.08 15.51
N ASP A 224 -21.75 -24.91 15.31
CA ASP A 224 -21.61 -26.36 15.17
C ASP A 224 -21.25 -26.79 13.73
N SER A 225 -21.18 -25.83 12.80
CA SER A 225 -20.93 -26.09 11.38
C SER A 225 -19.46 -25.95 11.04
N ILE A 226 -18.89 -26.93 10.32
CA ILE A 226 -17.55 -26.85 9.72
C ILE A 226 -17.42 -25.59 8.84
N PHE A 227 -18.48 -25.26 8.11
CA PHE A 227 -18.49 -24.07 7.27
C PHE A 227 -18.54 -22.77 8.08
N GLY A 228 -19.24 -22.79 9.22
CA GLY A 228 -19.23 -21.70 10.19
C GLY A 228 -17.82 -21.46 10.74
N GLN A 229 -17.14 -22.53 11.17
CA GLN A 229 -15.76 -22.47 11.66
C GLN A 229 -14.81 -21.94 10.58
N PHE A 230 -14.91 -22.44 9.34
CA PHE A 230 -14.14 -21.92 8.21
C PHE A 230 -14.39 -20.41 7.98
N SER A 231 -15.64 -19.97 8.03
CA SER A 231 -16.01 -18.56 7.88
C SER A 231 -15.41 -17.69 9.01
N LEU A 232 -15.41 -18.18 10.25
CA LEU A 232 -14.76 -17.52 11.38
C LEU A 232 -13.24 -17.46 11.24
N THR A 233 -12.62 -18.49 10.67
CA THR A 233 -11.17 -18.46 10.34
C THR A 233 -10.88 -17.40 9.29
N VAL A 234 -11.65 -17.35 8.20
CA VAL A 234 -11.50 -16.33 7.16
C VAL A 234 -11.69 -14.94 7.76
N LEU A 235 -12.75 -14.74 8.56
CA LEU A 235 -13.01 -13.46 9.23
C LEU A 235 -11.86 -13.07 10.16
N SER A 236 -11.33 -14.02 10.93
CA SER A 236 -10.17 -13.84 11.80
C SER A 236 -8.92 -13.40 11.02
N VAL A 237 -8.68 -13.97 9.84
CA VAL A 237 -7.57 -13.57 8.95
C VAL A 237 -7.80 -12.15 8.40
N LEU A 238 -9.03 -11.80 8.02
CA LEU A 238 -9.37 -10.46 7.53
C LEU A 238 -9.17 -9.38 8.61
N TYR A 239 -9.47 -9.70 9.88
CA TYR A 239 -9.27 -8.81 11.03
C TYR A 239 -7.88 -8.90 11.66
N ALA A 240 -7.01 -9.81 11.22
CA ALA A 240 -5.67 -9.95 11.79
C ALA A 240 -4.88 -8.63 11.79
N PRO A 241 -4.89 -7.80 10.72
CA PRO A 241 -4.21 -6.51 10.77
C PRO A 241 -4.81 -5.53 11.80
N ASN A 242 -6.12 -5.55 12.08
CA ASN A 242 -6.72 -4.74 13.14
C ASN A 242 -6.14 -5.12 14.51
N VAL A 243 -6.08 -6.43 14.80
CA VAL A 243 -5.54 -6.94 16.07
C VAL A 243 -4.05 -6.61 16.18
N ILE A 244 -3.27 -6.76 15.10
CA ILE A 244 -1.84 -6.40 15.08
C ILE A 244 -1.63 -4.90 15.34
N VAL A 245 -2.47 -4.03 14.79
CA VAL A 245 -2.42 -2.58 15.08
C VAL A 245 -2.76 -2.31 16.56
N GLY A 246 -3.75 -2.99 17.12
CA GLY A 246 -4.05 -2.94 18.56
C GLY A 246 -2.87 -3.40 19.43
N THR A 247 -2.26 -4.53 19.10
CA THR A 247 -1.05 -5.02 19.78
C THR A 247 0.13 -4.06 19.61
N SER A 248 0.24 -3.39 18.47
CA SER A 248 1.26 -2.35 18.24
C SER A 248 1.03 -1.14 19.14
N ALA A 249 -0.22 -0.71 19.31
CA ALA A 249 -0.58 0.37 20.24
C ALA A 249 -0.21 0.00 21.68
N ILE A 250 -0.56 -1.21 22.12
CA ILE A 250 -0.16 -1.73 23.43
C ILE A 250 1.38 -1.73 23.59
N ALA A 251 2.11 -2.23 22.58
CA ALA A 251 3.56 -2.34 22.58
C ALA A 251 4.30 -0.99 22.69
N VAL A 252 3.74 0.08 22.13
CA VAL A 252 4.33 1.43 22.27
C VAL A 252 3.90 2.16 23.55
N GLY A 253 3.06 1.54 24.38
CA GLY A 253 2.57 2.11 25.64
C GLY A 253 1.23 2.83 25.53
N SER A 254 0.53 2.72 24.40
CA SER A 254 -0.87 3.15 24.24
C SER A 254 -1.83 2.05 24.75
N SER A 255 -3.13 2.23 24.50
CA SER A 255 -4.18 1.27 24.78
C SER A 255 -5.01 0.94 23.52
N ALA A 256 -5.57 -0.25 23.49
CA ALA A 256 -6.62 -0.66 22.56
C ALA A 256 -7.89 -0.94 23.36
N HIS A 257 -9.06 -0.62 22.81
CA HIS A 257 -10.34 -0.84 23.48
C HIS A 257 -11.37 -1.45 22.56
N ILE A 258 -12.26 -2.26 23.15
CA ILE A 258 -13.45 -2.83 22.53
C ILE A 258 -14.61 -2.55 23.48
N GLY A 259 -15.37 -1.49 23.20
CA GLY A 259 -16.37 -1.01 24.13
C GLY A 259 -15.75 -0.59 25.46
N PHE A 260 -16.16 -1.24 26.54
CA PHE A 260 -15.60 -1.02 27.87
C PHE A 260 -14.33 -1.82 28.15
N ALA A 261 -14.05 -2.88 27.38
CA ALA A 261 -12.83 -3.65 27.54
C ALA A 261 -11.63 -2.83 27.06
N THR A 262 -10.65 -2.61 27.93
CA THR A 262 -9.44 -1.81 27.62
C THR A 262 -8.19 -2.65 27.88
N PHE A 263 -7.29 -2.67 26.90
CA PHE A 263 -6.05 -3.42 26.91
C PHE A 263 -4.87 -2.47 26.78
N SER A 264 -3.94 -2.50 27.72
CA SER A 264 -2.69 -1.74 27.68
C SER A 264 -1.54 -2.60 28.20
N SER A 265 -0.30 -2.12 28.04
CA SER A 265 0.86 -2.82 28.59
C SER A 265 0.83 -2.90 30.12
N PHE A 266 0.09 -2.02 30.80
CA PHE A 266 0.14 -1.88 32.26
C PHE A 266 -1.10 -2.42 32.97
N ALA A 267 -2.24 -2.39 32.30
CA ALA A 267 -3.52 -2.83 32.84
C ALA A 267 -4.42 -3.39 31.74
N VAL A 268 -5.22 -4.39 32.12
CA VAL A 268 -6.34 -4.89 31.32
C VAL A 268 -7.60 -4.71 32.15
N LEU A 269 -8.54 -3.94 31.62
CA LEU A 269 -9.88 -3.76 32.16
C LEU A 269 -10.81 -4.65 31.33
N GLY A 270 -11.38 -5.67 31.96
CA GLY A 270 -12.27 -6.61 31.28
C GLY A 270 -13.58 -5.97 30.82
N GLY A 271 -14.23 -6.61 29.86
CA GLY A 271 -15.54 -6.24 29.34
C GLY A 271 -16.00 -7.27 28.31
N ASP A 272 -17.24 -7.14 27.85
CA ASP A 272 -17.77 -8.03 26.81
C ASP A 272 -17.03 -7.79 25.49
N ILE A 273 -16.47 -8.85 24.92
CA ILE A 273 -15.79 -8.82 23.62
C ILE A 273 -16.51 -9.74 22.62
N PRO A 274 -16.47 -9.45 21.31
CA PRO A 274 -17.03 -10.31 20.29
C PRO A 274 -16.42 -11.72 20.34
N ALA A 275 -17.22 -12.74 20.06
CA ALA A 275 -16.76 -14.13 19.99
C ALA A 275 -16.03 -14.41 18.66
N LEU A 276 -14.92 -13.72 18.42
CA LEU A 276 -14.08 -13.91 17.22
C LEU A 276 -12.78 -14.63 17.61
N PRO A 277 -12.43 -15.77 17.00
CA PRO A 277 -11.25 -16.55 17.37
C PRO A 277 -9.94 -15.75 17.44
N ILE A 278 -9.73 -14.76 16.56
CA ILE A 278 -8.55 -13.89 16.60
C ILE A 278 -8.41 -13.10 17.91
N LEU A 279 -9.53 -12.82 18.60
CA LEU A 279 -9.53 -12.10 19.88
C LEU A 279 -9.10 -12.97 21.07
N ALA A 280 -8.90 -14.28 20.89
CA ALA A 280 -8.18 -15.09 21.87
C ALA A 280 -6.74 -14.59 22.10
N ALA A 281 -6.20 -13.78 21.19
CA ALA A 281 -4.91 -13.12 21.37
C ALA A 281 -4.94 -11.98 22.40
N ALA A 282 -6.12 -11.51 22.82
CA ALA A 282 -6.27 -10.40 23.75
C ALA A 282 -5.62 -10.74 25.10
N PRO A 283 -4.84 -9.83 25.69
CA PRO A 283 -4.13 -10.11 26.94
C PRO A 283 -5.13 -10.26 28.10
N THR A 284 -4.96 -11.30 28.91
CA THR A 284 -5.74 -11.53 30.14
C THR A 284 -4.88 -11.29 31.39
N PRO A 285 -5.42 -10.67 32.47
CA PRO A 285 -4.72 -10.62 33.74
C PRO A 285 -4.40 -12.02 34.30
N PRO A 286 -3.27 -12.19 35.02
CA PRO A 286 -2.20 -11.23 35.23
C PRO A 286 -1.25 -11.12 34.03
N LEU A 287 -0.80 -9.91 33.70
CA LEU A 287 0.09 -9.68 32.55
C LEU A 287 1.50 -10.28 32.72
N GLY A 288 1.94 -10.55 33.95
CA GLY A 288 3.24 -11.17 34.23
C GLY A 288 4.40 -10.43 33.54
N PRO A 289 5.37 -11.12 32.91
CA PRO A 289 6.45 -10.49 32.16
C PRO A 289 6.04 -10.00 30.75
N ALA A 290 4.79 -10.23 30.32
CA ALA A 290 4.37 -9.93 28.95
C ALA A 290 4.44 -8.42 28.63
N TRP A 291 4.21 -7.56 29.62
CA TRP A 291 4.34 -6.10 29.43
C TRP A 291 5.77 -5.70 29.05
N VAL A 292 6.79 -6.35 29.62
CA VAL A 292 8.19 -6.09 29.27
C VAL A 292 8.45 -6.52 27.83
N ALA A 293 7.96 -7.69 27.43
CA ALA A 293 8.09 -8.18 26.05
C ALA A 293 7.44 -7.20 25.05
N LEU A 294 6.25 -6.67 25.37
CA LEU A 294 5.56 -5.67 24.57
C LEU A 294 6.36 -4.36 24.44
N LEU A 295 6.95 -3.85 25.53
CA LEU A 295 7.81 -2.66 25.44
C LEU A 295 9.12 -2.91 24.68
N ILE A 296 9.68 -4.12 24.76
CA ILE A 296 10.84 -4.52 23.93
C ILE A 296 10.49 -4.47 22.44
N VAL A 297 9.26 -4.80 22.05
CA VAL A 297 8.79 -4.65 20.67
C VAL A 297 8.82 -3.18 20.24
N GLY A 298 8.27 -2.28 21.06
CA GLY A 298 8.37 -0.82 20.85
C GLY A 298 9.82 -0.36 20.72
N ALA A 299 10.69 -0.74 21.65
CA ALA A 299 12.13 -0.42 21.61
C ALA A 299 12.81 -0.93 20.33
N SER A 300 12.59 -2.19 19.97
CA SER A 300 13.21 -2.85 18.82
C SER A 300 12.81 -2.18 17.51
N SER A 301 11.57 -1.73 17.39
CA SER A 301 11.12 -0.95 16.23
C SER A 301 11.83 0.41 16.13
N GLY A 302 12.09 1.08 17.25
CA GLY A 302 12.93 2.29 17.30
C GLY A 302 14.38 2.03 16.88
N VAL A 303 14.96 0.89 17.28
CA VAL A 303 16.29 0.45 16.82
C VAL A 303 16.31 0.28 15.30
N ALA A 304 15.29 -0.33 14.70
CA ALA A 304 15.21 -0.49 13.25
C ALA A 304 15.21 0.86 12.49
N VAL A 305 14.46 1.86 12.99
CA VAL A 305 14.49 3.24 12.45
C VAL A 305 15.89 3.82 12.56
N GLY A 306 16.50 3.72 13.75
CA GLY A 306 17.82 4.27 14.02
C GLY A 306 18.92 3.66 13.15
N GLN A 307 18.93 2.32 12.99
CA GLN A 307 19.85 1.60 12.10
C GLN A 307 19.69 2.05 10.65
N GLN A 308 18.45 2.19 10.17
CA GLN A 308 18.19 2.65 8.81
C GLN A 308 18.62 4.11 8.59
N CYS A 309 18.46 4.96 9.61
CA CYS A 309 18.97 6.33 9.62
C CYS A 309 20.50 6.38 9.60
N ALA A 310 21.18 5.49 10.35
CA ALA A 310 22.63 5.46 10.49
C ALA A 310 23.40 4.98 9.25
N ARG A 311 22.73 4.30 8.29
CA ARG A 311 23.37 3.78 7.06
C ARG A 311 24.17 4.83 6.26
N ARG A 312 23.78 6.10 6.34
CA ARG A 312 24.49 7.23 5.73
C ARG A 312 24.72 8.28 6.80
N ALA A 313 25.95 8.37 7.29
CA ALA A 313 26.30 9.34 8.31
C ALA A 313 26.10 10.77 7.80
N LEU A 314 25.47 11.61 8.60
CA LEU A 314 25.17 13.00 8.29
C LEU A 314 25.71 13.93 9.39
N PRO A 315 25.91 15.23 9.12
CA PRO A 315 26.18 16.20 10.17
C PRO A 315 25.08 16.17 11.24
N PHE A 316 25.43 16.49 12.49
CA PHE A 316 24.57 16.34 13.66
C PHE A 316 23.11 16.79 13.43
N VAL A 317 22.91 18.02 12.96
CA VAL A 317 21.56 18.59 12.74
C VAL A 317 20.80 17.84 11.64
N ALA A 318 21.48 17.45 10.56
CA ALA A 318 20.86 16.70 9.46
C ALA A 318 20.55 15.25 9.85
N ALA A 319 21.39 14.61 10.68
CA ALA A 319 21.11 13.28 11.23
C ALA A 319 19.88 13.29 12.14
N MET A 320 19.77 14.31 13.01
CA MET A 320 18.60 14.52 13.87
C MET A 320 17.34 14.78 13.04
N ALA A 321 17.42 15.69 12.06
CA ALA A 321 16.29 15.99 11.18
C ALA A 321 15.83 14.76 10.38
N LYS A 322 16.77 13.97 9.85
CA LYS A 322 16.47 12.71 9.15
C LYS A 322 15.67 11.75 10.03
N LEU A 323 16.09 11.58 11.28
CA LEU A 323 15.41 10.71 12.24
C LEU A 323 14.03 11.25 12.62
N LEU A 324 13.91 12.54 12.93
CA LEU A 324 12.63 13.15 13.30
C LEU A 324 11.59 13.05 12.17
N VAL A 325 12.01 13.28 10.92
CA VAL A 325 11.11 13.10 9.77
C VAL A 325 10.68 11.64 9.63
N ALA A 326 11.59 10.68 9.86
CA ALA A 326 11.23 9.26 9.85
C ALA A 326 10.27 8.90 10.98
N ALA A 327 10.50 9.44 12.19
CA ALA A 327 9.66 9.23 13.36
C ALA A 327 8.24 9.77 13.14
N VAL A 328 8.12 11.02 12.66
CA VAL A 328 6.83 11.65 12.33
C VAL A 328 6.11 10.89 11.23
N ALA A 329 6.80 10.53 10.14
CA ALA A 329 6.18 9.76 9.07
C ALA A 329 5.69 8.38 9.56
N GLY A 330 6.47 7.69 10.37
CA GLY A 330 6.09 6.41 10.97
C GLY A 330 4.88 6.54 11.91
N ALA A 331 4.88 7.55 12.77
CA ALA A 331 3.76 7.84 13.67
C ALA A 331 2.47 8.19 12.90
N LEU A 332 2.58 8.97 11.82
CA LEU A 332 1.44 9.29 10.96
C LEU A 332 0.88 8.03 10.26
N VAL A 333 1.73 7.13 9.79
CA VAL A 333 1.27 5.85 9.20
C VAL A 333 0.55 5.01 10.25
N MET A 334 1.10 4.89 11.46
CA MET A 334 0.44 4.17 12.55
C MET A 334 -0.87 4.82 12.97
N ALA A 335 -0.95 6.15 12.97
CA ALA A 335 -2.20 6.87 13.25
C ALA A 335 -3.27 6.57 12.18
N VAL A 336 -2.92 6.63 10.91
CA VAL A 336 -3.86 6.27 9.82
C VAL A 336 -4.35 4.83 9.96
N LEU A 337 -3.48 3.89 10.34
CA LEU A 337 -3.86 2.50 10.60
C LEU A 337 -4.73 2.35 11.86
N GLY A 338 -4.42 3.07 12.94
CA GLY A 338 -5.18 3.09 14.19
C GLY A 338 -6.60 3.61 13.97
N TYR A 339 -6.71 4.80 13.39
CA TYR A 339 -7.99 5.40 13.02
C TYR A 339 -8.79 4.53 12.04
N GLY A 340 -8.14 4.02 10.98
CA GLY A 340 -8.81 3.21 9.96
C GLY A 340 -9.25 1.82 10.46
N GLY A 341 -8.58 1.30 11.49
CA GLY A 341 -8.92 0.02 12.12
C GLY A 341 -10.01 0.10 13.18
N GLY A 342 -10.41 1.31 13.57
CA GLY A 342 -11.43 1.57 14.59
C GLY A 342 -12.79 1.99 14.04
N GLY A 343 -13.79 2.07 14.92
CA GLY A 343 -15.15 2.48 14.59
C GLY A 343 -16.17 1.95 15.59
N ARG A 344 -17.46 2.19 15.31
CA ARG A 344 -18.56 1.61 16.09
C ARG A 344 -18.80 0.16 15.71
N LEU A 345 -19.01 -0.71 16.68
CA LEU A 345 -19.30 -2.13 16.48
C LEU A 345 -20.61 -2.51 17.17
N GLY A 346 -21.74 -2.18 16.55
CA GLY A 346 -23.07 -2.55 17.03
C GLY A 346 -23.27 -2.25 18.53
N ASN A 347 -23.62 -3.28 19.30
CA ASN A 347 -23.86 -3.16 20.74
C ASN A 347 -22.58 -3.10 21.59
N PHE A 348 -21.42 -3.46 21.05
CA PHE A 348 -20.14 -3.35 21.78
C PHE A 348 -19.71 -1.89 21.94
N GLY A 349 -20.19 -0.98 21.08
CA GLY A 349 -19.84 0.43 21.14
C GLY A 349 -18.59 0.76 20.32
N ASP A 350 -17.79 1.71 20.78
CA ASP A 350 -16.61 2.17 20.07
C ASP A 350 -15.44 1.18 20.25
N VAL A 351 -14.73 0.90 19.17
CA VAL A 351 -13.54 0.03 19.12
C VAL A 351 -12.43 0.80 18.45
N GLY A 352 -11.22 0.73 19.01
CA GLY A 352 -10.07 1.41 18.44
C GLY A 352 -8.88 1.43 19.37
N VAL A 353 -8.02 2.39 19.15
CA VAL A 353 -6.82 2.65 19.95
C VAL A 353 -6.91 4.04 20.57
N ASP A 354 -6.20 4.28 21.65
CA ASP A 354 -5.94 5.65 22.10
C ASP A 354 -4.97 6.30 21.10
N GLU A 355 -5.56 7.04 20.17
CA GLU A 355 -4.88 7.65 19.02
C GLU A 355 -3.77 8.62 19.46
N GLY A 356 -4.04 9.42 20.49
CA GLY A 356 -3.08 10.37 21.02
C GLY A 356 -1.88 9.67 21.66
N ALA A 357 -2.16 8.68 22.52
CA ALA A 357 -1.12 7.88 23.13
C ALA A 357 -0.36 7.02 22.10
N LEU A 358 -1.01 6.54 21.04
CA LEU A 358 -0.38 5.80 19.94
C LEU A 358 0.66 6.67 19.23
N VAL A 359 0.26 7.87 18.80
CA VAL A 359 1.15 8.81 18.11
C VAL A 359 2.33 9.18 19.01
N LEU A 360 2.08 9.55 20.27
CA LEU A 360 3.13 9.91 21.21
C LEU A 360 4.06 8.74 21.51
N GLY A 361 3.52 7.53 21.69
CA GLY A 361 4.29 6.32 21.93
C GLY A 361 5.22 5.99 20.76
N VAL A 362 4.69 5.96 19.53
CA VAL A 362 5.51 5.70 18.32
C VAL A 362 6.58 6.78 18.16
N LEU A 363 6.21 8.06 18.30
CA LEU A 363 7.18 9.17 18.24
C LEU A 363 8.28 9.02 19.28
N PHE A 364 7.93 8.68 20.52
CA PHE A 364 8.88 8.49 21.61
C PHE A 364 9.87 7.38 21.29
N TRP A 365 9.40 6.17 20.96
CA TRP A 365 10.27 5.03 20.68
C TRP A 365 11.15 5.28 19.44
N PHE A 366 10.56 5.79 18.36
CA PHE A 366 11.30 6.05 17.12
C PHE A 366 12.32 7.18 17.27
N THR A 367 12.02 8.20 18.07
CA THR A 367 12.94 9.32 18.29
C THR A 367 13.99 8.98 19.33
N PHE A 368 13.61 8.54 20.53
CA PHE A 368 14.54 8.34 21.63
C PHE A 368 15.45 7.13 21.39
N VAL A 369 14.88 5.94 21.19
CA VAL A 369 15.67 4.72 20.94
C VAL A 369 16.33 4.79 19.57
N GLY A 370 15.65 5.35 18.57
CA GLY A 370 16.26 5.60 17.26
C GLY A 370 17.46 6.53 17.34
N TRP A 371 17.43 7.59 18.16
CA TRP A 371 18.56 8.50 18.33
C TRP A 371 19.75 7.84 19.02
N VAL A 372 19.50 7.14 20.12
CA VAL A 372 20.53 6.33 20.79
C VAL A 372 21.19 5.38 19.80
N THR A 373 20.38 4.71 18.97
CA THR A 373 20.89 3.80 17.93
C THR A 373 21.69 4.53 16.85
N VAL A 374 21.26 5.70 16.37
CA VAL A 374 22.00 6.52 15.40
C VAL A 374 23.37 6.91 15.94
N VAL A 375 23.46 7.31 17.21
CA VAL A 375 24.71 7.67 17.87
C VAL A 375 25.65 6.47 17.98
N ILE A 376 25.16 5.34 18.49
CA ILE A 376 25.95 4.11 18.68
C ILE A 376 26.41 3.53 17.33
N ALA A 377 25.55 3.52 16.32
CA ALA A 377 25.84 2.98 15.00
C ALA A 377 26.70 3.91 14.11
N GLY A 378 27.16 5.06 14.62
CA GLY A 378 28.05 5.97 13.89
C GLY A 378 27.37 6.81 12.81
N GLY A 379 26.06 7.07 12.93
CA GLY A 379 25.28 7.86 11.97
C GLY A 379 25.58 9.37 11.95
N ILE A 380 26.54 9.85 12.74
CA ILE A 380 26.89 11.27 12.87
C ILE A 380 28.30 11.51 12.31
N SER A 381 28.41 12.28 11.23
CA SER A 381 29.71 12.65 10.64
C SER A 381 30.33 13.86 11.35
N ARG A 382 31.62 13.79 11.73
CA ARG A 382 32.32 14.87 12.46
C ARG A 382 32.84 16.04 11.62
N ARG A 383 32.61 16.08 10.30
CA ARG A 383 33.01 17.23 9.45
C ARG A 383 32.31 17.18 8.09
N PRO A 384 31.85 18.30 7.52
CA PRO A 384 31.60 18.36 6.09
C PRO A 384 32.95 18.15 5.39
N LYS A 385 33.08 17.07 4.60
CA LYS A 385 34.22 16.89 3.70
C LYS A 385 34.17 18.08 2.74
N ARG A 386 34.97 19.11 3.00
CA ARG A 386 35.17 20.24 2.07
C ARG A 386 35.55 19.59 0.75
N LEU A 387 34.68 19.69 -0.26
CA LEU A 387 35.05 19.33 -1.62
C LEU A 387 36.30 20.15 -1.92
N ARG A 388 37.46 19.48 -2.03
CA ARG A 388 38.66 20.11 -2.53
C ARG A 388 38.25 20.66 -3.91
N PRO A 389 38.37 21.97 -4.18
CA PRO A 389 38.11 22.48 -5.51
C PRO A 389 38.88 21.59 -6.48
N ALA A 390 38.22 21.10 -7.53
CA ALA A 390 38.95 20.52 -8.64
C ALA A 390 40.04 21.53 -9.01
N PRO A 391 41.31 21.11 -9.20
CA PRO A 391 42.32 22.03 -9.70
C PRO A 391 41.73 22.70 -10.94
N PRO A 392 41.94 24.03 -11.12
CA PRO A 392 41.57 24.68 -12.36
C PRO A 392 42.11 23.80 -13.48
N VAL A 393 41.24 23.41 -14.42
CA VAL A 393 41.75 22.99 -15.72
C VAL A 393 42.46 24.23 -16.22
N GLU A 394 43.80 24.23 -16.16
CA GLU A 394 44.60 25.13 -16.99
C GLU A 394 44.15 24.82 -18.41
N LEU A 395 43.27 25.68 -18.93
CA LEU A 395 43.12 25.83 -20.36
C LEU A 395 44.50 26.29 -20.79
N ASP A 396 45.26 25.39 -21.40
CA ASP A 396 46.50 25.71 -22.09
C ASP A 396 46.21 26.84 -23.07
N ALA A 397 46.44 28.06 -22.60
CA ALA A 397 46.46 29.28 -23.39
C ALA A 397 47.82 29.35 -24.08
N ASP A 398 48.10 28.35 -24.91
CA ASP A 398 49.26 28.33 -25.80
C ASP A 398 48.87 27.63 -27.11
N GLU A 399 47.86 28.16 -27.78
CA GLU A 399 47.74 28.01 -29.22
C GLU A 399 47.75 29.41 -29.84
N SER A 400 48.84 29.64 -30.55
CA SER A 400 49.32 30.91 -31.04
C SER A 400 48.36 31.46 -32.10
N SER A 401 47.65 32.54 -31.77
CA SER A 401 46.96 33.35 -32.77
C SER A 401 48.01 34.08 -33.64
N PRO A 402 48.12 33.82 -34.95
CA PRO A 402 48.92 34.65 -35.83
C PRO A 402 48.22 36.03 -35.97
N PRO A 403 48.98 37.13 -36.11
CA PRO A 403 48.39 38.46 -36.26
C PRO A 403 47.72 38.54 -37.62
N VAL A 404 46.39 38.74 -37.63
CA VAL A 404 45.66 39.01 -38.86
C VAL A 404 45.64 40.52 -39.05
N ASP A 405 46.32 40.96 -40.10
CA ASP A 405 46.41 42.35 -40.53
C ASP A 405 45.04 42.99 -40.73
N MET A 406 44.98 44.23 -40.25
CA MET A 406 43.88 45.17 -40.37
C MET A 406 43.77 45.61 -41.84
N PHE A 407 42.76 45.14 -42.56
CA PHE A 407 42.34 45.76 -43.82
C PHE A 407 40.85 46.12 -43.75
N ASP A 408 40.64 47.43 -43.70
CA ASP A 408 39.37 48.12 -43.79
C ASP A 408 38.84 48.02 -45.23
N GLY A 409 37.58 47.64 -45.43
CA GLY A 409 37.08 47.30 -46.77
C GLY A 409 35.62 46.89 -46.80
N ALA A 410 34.76 47.89 -46.81
CA ALA A 410 33.31 47.87 -46.89
C ALA A 410 32.63 46.87 -47.86
N ALA A 411 31.43 46.45 -47.41
CA ALA A 411 30.19 46.28 -48.18
C ALA A 411 29.99 45.03 -49.06
N SER A 412 29.09 44.14 -48.62
CA SER A 412 27.75 43.91 -49.23
C SER A 412 27.27 42.44 -49.21
N GLU A 413 26.03 42.29 -48.73
CA GLU A 413 24.98 41.33 -49.16
C GLU A 413 25.11 39.79 -48.94
N GLN A 414 24.52 39.31 -47.82
CA GLN A 414 23.28 38.47 -47.70
C GLN A 414 23.03 37.20 -48.60
N PRO A 415 22.15 36.24 -48.19
CA PRO A 415 22.49 34.93 -47.59
C PRO A 415 21.82 33.69 -48.31
N PRO A 416 21.49 32.55 -47.66
CA PRO A 416 22.17 31.24 -47.77
C PRO A 416 21.36 30.13 -48.49
N ALA A 417 21.99 28.99 -48.80
CA ALA A 417 21.32 27.76 -49.24
C ALA A 417 21.99 26.46 -48.75
N SER A 418 21.10 25.51 -48.46
CA SER A 418 21.20 24.13 -47.95
C SER A 418 22.13 23.14 -48.67
N VAL A 419 22.70 22.17 -47.94
CA VAL A 419 22.90 20.77 -48.40
C VAL A 419 22.78 19.81 -47.21
N ALA A 420 22.10 18.68 -47.43
CA ALA A 420 21.80 17.57 -46.52
C ALA A 420 22.65 16.32 -46.85
N GLU A 421 22.75 15.37 -45.91
CA GLU A 421 22.99 13.89 -46.01
C GLU A 421 23.78 13.42 -44.76
N ASP A 422 23.67 12.23 -44.16
CA ASP A 422 22.73 11.09 -44.14
C ASP A 422 23.30 10.07 -43.11
N VAL A 423 22.56 8.98 -42.81
CA VAL A 423 23.02 7.64 -42.29
C VAL A 423 22.77 7.28 -40.78
N PRO A 424 22.26 6.04 -40.45
CA PRO A 424 21.14 5.78 -39.51
C PRO A 424 21.49 4.81 -38.30
N PRO A 425 20.52 4.23 -37.52
CA PRO A 425 20.67 3.89 -36.08
C PRO A 425 20.99 2.43 -35.71
N SER A 426 21.46 2.23 -34.47
CA SER A 426 21.76 0.93 -33.84
C SER A 426 20.64 0.42 -32.91
N HIS A 427 20.37 -0.89 -33.02
CA HIS A 427 19.45 -1.73 -32.24
C HIS A 427 20.00 -2.12 -30.85
N ASP A 428 19.06 -2.57 -30.00
CA ASP A 428 19.15 -3.60 -28.95
C ASP A 428 18.88 -3.17 -27.50
N ASP A 429 17.69 -3.58 -27.00
CA ASP A 429 17.55 -4.36 -25.76
C ASP A 429 16.10 -4.86 -25.59
N ILE A 430 15.91 -6.16 -25.83
CA ILE A 430 14.68 -6.95 -25.64
C ILE A 430 14.83 -7.81 -24.38
N ALA A 431 13.92 -7.69 -23.42
CA ALA A 431 13.56 -8.71 -22.42
C ALA A 431 12.20 -8.33 -21.81
N ASN A 432 11.18 -9.16 -21.61
CA ASN A 432 11.02 -10.60 -21.74
C ASN A 432 9.48 -10.84 -21.78
N GLY A 433 8.98 -11.62 -22.74
CA GLY A 433 7.58 -12.00 -22.87
C GLY A 433 7.38 -13.48 -22.59
N LEU A 434 6.45 -13.82 -21.69
CA LEU A 434 5.96 -15.18 -21.49
C LEU A 434 4.72 -15.40 -22.38
N LYS A 435 4.84 -16.32 -23.35
CA LYS A 435 3.73 -16.99 -24.04
C LYS A 435 4.07 -18.48 -24.17
N ALA A 436 3.06 -19.30 -23.90
CA ALA A 436 3.11 -20.76 -23.81
C ALA A 436 3.48 -21.45 -25.15
N PRO A 437 4.02 -22.69 -25.11
CA PRO A 437 4.35 -23.45 -26.31
C PRO A 437 3.23 -24.41 -26.74
N THR A 438 3.05 -24.55 -28.04
CA THR A 438 2.46 -25.71 -28.71
C THR A 438 3.45 -26.10 -29.81
N ALA A 439 3.90 -27.36 -29.82
CA ALA A 439 4.71 -27.93 -30.88
C ALA A 439 4.14 -29.30 -31.23
N ASP A 440 3.68 -29.41 -32.47
CA ASP A 440 3.42 -30.66 -33.17
C ASP A 440 4.66 -31.02 -34.01
N ASP A 441 4.74 -32.31 -34.36
CA ASP A 441 5.56 -32.97 -35.38
C ASP A 441 7.06 -33.20 -35.12
N GLU A 442 7.42 -34.45 -34.77
CA GLU A 442 8.38 -35.22 -35.58
C GLU A 442 8.22 -36.74 -35.36
N ALA A 443 8.23 -37.48 -36.47
CA ALA A 443 7.91 -38.89 -36.60
C ALA A 443 9.14 -39.81 -36.51
N LEU A 444 8.99 -41.01 -35.92
CA LEU A 444 9.82 -42.20 -36.23
C LEU A 444 8.97 -43.50 -36.06
N PRO A 445 9.01 -44.46 -37.01
CA PRO A 445 8.15 -45.66 -37.00
C PRO A 445 8.89 -46.98 -36.61
N LEU A 446 8.13 -48.09 -36.64
CA LEU A 446 8.47 -49.53 -36.45
C LEU A 446 8.34 -49.98 -34.98
N SER A 447 7.58 -51.03 -34.60
CA SER A 447 7.35 -52.33 -35.25
C SER A 447 6.13 -53.05 -34.64
N ASP A 448 5.61 -54.01 -35.41
CA ASP A 448 4.41 -54.85 -35.24
C ASP A 448 4.29 -55.65 -33.93
N GLU A 449 3.06 -55.78 -33.40
CA GLU A 449 2.44 -57.08 -33.06
C GLU A 449 0.90 -56.93 -32.84
N PRO A 450 0.03 -57.81 -33.40
CA PRO A 450 -1.43 -57.63 -33.44
C PRO A 450 -2.20 -58.31 -32.28
N PRO A 451 -3.47 -57.94 -32.00
CA PRO A 451 -4.24 -58.47 -30.87
C PRO A 451 -5.24 -59.57 -31.27
N PRO A 452 -5.72 -60.35 -30.29
CA PRO A 452 -7.12 -60.79 -30.25
C PRO A 452 -7.69 -60.59 -28.82
N ARG A 453 -8.99 -60.52 -28.53
CA ARG A 453 -10.25 -60.69 -29.26
C ARG A 453 -11.32 -60.08 -28.35
N ALA A 454 -12.39 -59.59 -28.96
CA ALA A 454 -13.62 -59.23 -28.26
C ALA A 454 -14.29 -60.48 -27.65
N ASP A 455 -14.79 -60.31 -26.44
CA ASP A 455 -16.20 -60.53 -26.05
C ASP A 455 -16.60 -59.40 -25.09
#